data_AF-D2X5N4-F1
#
_entry.id   AF-D2X5N4-F1
#
_cell.length_a   1.000
_cell.length_b   1.000
_cell.length_c   1.000
_cell.angle_alpha   90.00
_cell.angle_beta   90.00
_cell.angle_gamma   90.00
#
_symmetry.space_group_name_H-M   'P 1'
#
loop_
_entity.id
_entity.type
_entity.pdbx_description
1 polymer ?
#
loop_
_entity_poly.entity_id
_entity_poly.type
_entity_poly.pdbx_seq_one_letter_code
_entity_poly.pdbx_strand_id
1 'polypeptide(L)' 'MRTSVVVLAVVALIGAVIADERCSSACTLEYNPICGADALNHYETFGNPCAFNYYNCEHPFSPMRLVRAGECTAAETDEE' A
#
# COMPACT_ATOMS: atom_id res chain seq x y z
N MET A 1 8.11 21.51 35.78
CA MET A 1 9.22 20.54 35.81
C MET A 1 8.75 19.09 35.65
N ARG A 2 7.91 18.54 36.55
CA ARG A 2 7.42 17.15 36.45
C ARG A 2 6.59 16.87 35.18
N THR A 3 5.63 17.74 34.87
CA THR A 3 4.81 17.65 33.66
C THR A 3 5.62 17.88 32.39
N SER A 4 6.52 18.87 32.39
CA SER A 4 7.38 19.21 31.26
C SER A 4 8.30 18.04 30.84
N VAL A 5 8.89 17.31 31.79
CA VAL A 5 9.73 16.13 31.51
C VAL A 5 8.90 14.98 30.93
N VAL A 6 7.69 14.75 31.47
CA VAL A 6 6.78 13.72 30.93
C VAL A 6 6.32 14.07 29.53
N VAL A 7 5.96 15.32 29.26
CA VAL A 7 5.56 15.77 27.92
C VAL A 7 6.71 15.64 26.92
N LEU A 8 7.93 16.02 27.29
CA LEU A 8 9.11 15.86 26.42
C LEU A 8 9.44 14.39 26.17
N ALA A 9 9.34 13.53 27.18
CA ALA A 9 9.54 12.09 27.03
C ALA A 9 8.46 11.48 26.12
N VAL A 10 7.20 11.87 26.29
CA VAL A 10 6.09 11.40 25.43
C VAL A 10 6.28 11.89 23.98
N VAL A 11 6.66 13.15 23.77
CA VAL A 11 6.95 13.68 22.43
C VAL A 11 8.15 12.99 21.78
N ALA A 12 9.21 12.70 22.53
CA ALA A 12 10.37 11.95 22.02
C ALA A 12 10.03 10.49 21.72
N LEU A 13 9.23 9.84 22.56
CA LEU A 13 8.74 8.48 22.34
C LEU A 13 7.82 8.41 21.13
N ILE A 14 6.92 9.37 20.95
CA ILE A 14 6.02 9.45 19.78
C ILE A 14 6.80 9.81 18.52
N GLY A 15 7.76 10.75 18.61
CA GLY A 15 8.56 11.21 17.48
C GLY A 15 9.49 10.13 16.91
N ALA A 16 9.94 9.18 17.72
CA ALA A 16 10.74 8.04 17.26
C ALA A 16 9.93 6.97 16.48
N VAL A 17 8.59 7.04 16.51
CA VAL A 17 7.73 6.05 15.81
C VAL A 17 7.47 6.46 14.36
N ILE A 18 7.70 7.72 13.99
CA ILE A 18 7.41 8.23 12.64
C ILE A 18 8.66 8.09 11.76
N ALA A 19 9.09 6.85 11.54
CA ALA A 19 10.00 6.55 10.43
C ALA A 19 9.17 6.55 9.14
N ASP A 20 9.37 7.58 8.32
CA ASP A 20 8.80 7.74 6.98
C ASP A 20 9.32 6.59 6.10
N GLU A 21 8.58 5.48 6.01
CA GLU A 21 8.83 4.43 5.02
C GLU A 21 8.45 4.99 3.64
N ARG A 22 9.39 5.70 3.02
CA ARG A 22 9.21 6.23 1.67
C ARG A 22 9.03 5.07 0.71
N CYS A 23 7.85 5.00 0.09
CA CYS A 23 7.56 4.01 -0.94
C CYS A 23 8.48 4.25 -2.14
N SER A 24 9.26 3.24 -2.50
CA SER A 24 10.13 3.29 -3.67
C SER A 24 9.29 3.23 -4.95
N SER A 25 9.21 4.33 -5.68
CA SER A 25 8.51 4.42 -6.97
C SER A 25 9.27 3.82 -8.15
N ALA A 26 10.51 3.37 -7.93
CA ALA A 26 11.34 2.78 -8.97
C ALA A 26 10.93 1.34 -9.27
N CYS A 27 10.18 1.14 -10.37
CA CYS A 27 9.85 -0.17 -10.92
C CYS A 27 10.39 -0.32 -12.35
N THR A 28 10.76 -1.55 -12.71
CA THR A 28 11.03 -1.91 -14.12
C THR A 28 9.74 -1.79 -14.94
N LEU A 29 9.88 -1.64 -16.27
CA LEU A 29 8.75 -1.64 -17.21
C LEU A 29 8.38 -3.05 -17.72
N GLU A 30 8.92 -4.11 -17.10
CA GLU A 30 8.53 -5.49 -17.37
C GLU A 30 7.02 -5.64 -17.15
N TYR A 31 6.37 -6.35 -18.05
CA TYR A 31 4.95 -6.64 -17.97
C TYR A 31 4.74 -8.07 -17.46
N ASN A 32 4.44 -8.17 -16.15
CA ASN A 32 4.18 -9.41 -15.43
C ASN A 32 2.94 -9.20 -14.53
N PRO A 33 1.75 -9.14 -15.14
CA PRO A 33 0.60 -8.49 -14.52
C PRO A 33 0.13 -9.17 -13.23
N ILE A 34 -0.51 -8.39 -12.37
CA ILE A 34 -1.11 -8.83 -11.11
C ILE A 34 -2.53 -8.29 -11.02
N CYS A 35 -3.49 -9.16 -10.69
CA CYS A 35 -4.85 -8.74 -10.37
C CYS A 35 -4.96 -8.51 -8.85
N GLY A 36 -5.27 -7.26 -8.49
CA GLY A 36 -5.58 -6.84 -7.13
C GLY A 36 -7.06 -6.55 -6.96
N ALA A 37 -7.57 -6.65 -5.74
CA ALA A 37 -8.91 -6.20 -5.38
C ALA A 37 -8.90 -5.44 -4.07
N ASP A 38 -9.69 -4.37 -3.99
CA ASP A 38 -9.89 -3.64 -2.74
C ASP A 38 -10.85 -4.38 -1.78
N ALA A 39 -11.20 -3.73 -0.66
CA ALA A 39 -12.10 -4.32 0.34
C ALA A 39 -13.57 -4.45 -0.12
N LEU A 40 -13.97 -3.75 -1.19
CA LEU A 40 -15.30 -3.79 -1.78
C LEU A 40 -15.38 -4.74 -2.98
N ASN A 41 -14.23 -5.30 -3.39
CA ASN A 41 -14.04 -6.11 -4.59
C ASN A 41 -14.03 -5.30 -5.90
N HIS A 42 -13.62 -4.03 -5.86
CA HIS A 42 -13.21 -3.38 -7.10
C HIS A 42 -11.85 -3.98 -7.54
N TYR A 43 -11.76 -4.45 -8.78
CA TYR A 43 -10.58 -5.13 -9.31
C TYR A 43 -9.72 -4.20 -10.16
N GLU A 44 -8.40 -4.26 -9.98
CA GLU A 44 -7.45 -3.50 -10.78
C GLU A 44 -6.26 -4.38 -11.21
N THR A 45 -5.85 -4.20 -12.47
CA THR A 45 -4.66 -4.87 -13.01
C THR A 45 -3.44 -3.96 -12.86
N PHE A 46 -2.42 -4.48 -12.19
CA PHE A 46 -1.12 -3.84 -12.06
C PHE A 46 -0.16 -4.44 -13.09
N GLY A 47 0.61 -3.61 -13.78
CA GLY A 47 1.50 -4.07 -14.85
C GLY A 47 2.60 -5.03 -14.38
N ASN A 48 3.01 -4.95 -13.12
CA ASN A 48 3.94 -5.90 -12.49
C ASN A 48 3.83 -5.93 -10.95
N PRO A 49 4.49 -6.90 -10.28
CA PRO A 49 4.45 -7.01 -8.82
C PRO A 49 5.06 -5.80 -8.10
N CYS A 50 6.02 -5.11 -8.72
CA CYS A 50 6.60 -3.90 -8.14
C CYS A 50 5.55 -2.78 -8.07
N ALA A 51 4.81 -2.54 -9.16
CA ALA A 51 3.74 -1.55 -9.19
C ALA A 51 2.62 -1.87 -8.18
N PHE A 52 2.24 -3.15 -8.04
CA PHE A 52 1.27 -3.59 -7.03
C PHE A 52 1.74 -3.29 -5.59
N ASN A 53 3.00 -3.60 -5.28
CA ASN A 53 3.57 -3.33 -3.95
C ASN A 53 3.73 -1.83 -3.69
N TYR A 54 4.12 -1.06 -4.70
CA TYR A 54 4.21 0.39 -4.61
C TYR A 54 2.85 1.01 -4.26
N TYR A 55 1.78 0.60 -4.96
CA TYR A 55 0.42 1.03 -4.64
C TYR A 55 0.07 0.72 -3.17
N ASN A 56 0.28 -0.52 -2.72
CA ASN A 56 -0.04 -0.89 -1.34
C ASN A 56 0.78 -0.14 -0.29
N CYS A 57 2.01 0.24 -0.63
CA CYS A 57 2.83 1.07 0.23
C CYS A 57 2.26 2.50 0.34
N GLU A 58 1.87 3.11 -0.78
CA GLU A 58 1.30 4.46 -0.82
C GLU A 58 -0.12 4.51 -0.22
N HIS A 59 -0.82 3.37 -0.20
CA HIS A 59 -2.20 3.23 0.26
C HIS A 59 -2.34 2.29 1.48
N PRO A 60 -1.68 2.57 2.63
CA PRO A 60 -1.64 1.64 3.76
C PRO A 60 -3.01 1.41 4.43
N PHE A 61 -3.96 2.34 4.24
CA PHE A 61 -5.32 2.24 4.78
C PHE A 61 -6.35 1.70 3.77
N SER A 62 -5.95 1.51 2.52
CA SER A 62 -6.79 0.98 1.44
C SER A 62 -5.97 0.08 0.50
N PRO A 63 -5.34 -0.99 1.03
CA PRO A 63 -4.48 -1.86 0.23
C PRO A 63 -5.33 -2.71 -0.72
N MET A 64 -4.76 -3.01 -1.87
CA MET A 64 -5.22 -4.06 -2.77
C MET A 64 -4.74 -5.42 -2.26
N ARG A 65 -5.67 -6.36 -2.12
CA ARG A 65 -5.38 -7.76 -1.87
C ARG A 65 -4.99 -8.44 -3.18
N LEU A 66 -3.93 -9.24 -3.17
CA LEU A 66 -3.57 -10.10 -4.29
C LEU A 66 -4.71 -11.11 -4.55
N VAL A 67 -5.27 -11.09 -5.75
CA VAL A 67 -6.25 -12.09 -6.20
C VAL A 67 -5.56 -13.21 -6.96
N ARG A 68 -4.79 -12.86 -7.99
CA ARG A 68 -4.09 -13.82 -8.86
C ARG A 68 -2.92 -13.15 -9.58
N ALA A 69 -1.94 -13.96 -9.99
CA ALA A 69 -0.99 -13.58 -11.03
C ALA A 69 -1.65 -13.56 -12.41
N GLY A 70 -1.37 -12.55 -13.22
CA GLY A 70 -2.08 -12.26 -14.46
C GLY A 70 -2.96 -11.02 -14.35
N GLU A 71 -3.53 -10.60 -15.47
CA GLU A 71 -4.55 -9.56 -15.49
C GLU A 71 -5.84 -10.01 -14.78
N CYS A 72 -6.64 -9.03 -14.39
CA CYS A 72 -8.03 -9.27 -14.01
C CYS A 72 -8.84 -9.68 -15.25
N THR A 73 -9.82 -10.55 -15.06
CA THR A 73 -10.71 -11.05 -16.10
C THR A 73 -11.92 -10.14 -16.26
N ALA A 74 -12.60 -10.27 -17.40
CA ALA A 74 -13.86 -9.56 -17.63
C ALA A 74 -14.87 -9.81 -16.50
N ALA A 75 -15.03 -11.06 -16.07
CA ALA A 75 -15.92 -11.42 -14.96
C ALA A 75 -15.54 -10.78 -13.60
N GLU A 76 -14.31 -10.31 -13.44
CA GLU A 76 -13.85 -9.56 -12.26
C GLU A 76 -14.11 -8.05 -12.45
N THR A 77 -13.97 -7.49 -13.65
CA THR A 77 -14.23 -6.06 -13.94
C THR A 77 -15.69 -5.72 -14.20
N ASP A 78 -16.54 -6.73 -14.39
CA ASP A 78 -17.98 -6.61 -14.60
C ASP A 78 -18.69 -6.48 -13.25
N GLU A 79 -18.42 -5.38 -12.54
CA GLU A 79 -19.28 -4.94 -11.45
C GLU A 79 -20.53 -4.26 -12.04
N GLU A 80 -21.66 -4.93 -11.86
CA GLU A 80 -23.01 -4.39 -12.04
C GLU A 80 -23.49 -3.67 -10.78
#